data_AF-A0A3P7D5Q0-F1
#
_entry.id   AF-A0A3P7D5Q0-F1
#
_cell.length_a   1.000
_cell.length_b   1.000
_cell.length_c   1.000
_cell.angle_alpha   90.00
_cell.angle_beta   90.00
_cell.angle_gamma   90.00
#
_symmetry.space_group_name_H-M   'P 1'
#
loop_
_entity.id
_entity.type
_entity.pdbx_description
1 polymer ?
#
loop_
_entity_poly.entity_id
_entity_poly.type
_entity_poly.pdbx_seq_one_letter_code
_entity_poly.pdbx_strand_id
1 'polypeptide(L)'
;MALLLVSCALWHVIRLHQIDYYRRHNISRPSPGIIFPEMTIAKMDEKILNLLKCIANYTFYKIGLEMCFCVTLVAACLRVDALSVLYLLLMLAFVFTPREICARLWVPYMVLLGFLIVVQYVACIGFPSEIASKLPWESSDEEIIRLQQWLSWPSMSYKPEVRKLSVDFLQYIFVAMQYQVFKLEQRPDWEDYGGGSNNPILSNPLPRPEDRDFISTKESYLDYLRHGIFYWSYWLSLAIVLATGVSWITLFCLGYMILSFIYLWMGQNVMMRKRANLVASWNVIIGYTFCVILAKCALQLMGCVYANRFVGHRSCWLMQLFGVTCMNPVGWNSYVAIDQDVGCETVSNGLHWDVVCFIVIIFQRKIFTSDSFRQVVFDLNVQSRFASR
;
A
#
# COMPACT_ATOMS: atom_id res chain seq x y z
N MET A 1 6.38 -1.69 31.40
CA MET A 1 7.43 -0.69 31.72
C MET A 1 8.84 -1.27 31.71
N ALA A 2 9.13 -2.37 32.41
CA ALA A 2 10.50 -2.95 32.45
C ALA A 2 11.08 -3.24 31.04
N LEU A 3 10.32 -3.87 30.14
CA LEU A 3 10.77 -4.13 28.77
C LEU A 3 11.04 -2.86 27.95
N LEU A 4 10.30 -1.77 28.19
CA LEU A 4 10.54 -0.47 27.54
C LEU A 4 11.83 0.17 28.05
N LEU A 5 12.09 0.09 29.35
CA LEU A 5 13.35 0.57 29.92
C LEU A 5 14.54 -0.24 29.40
N VAL A 6 14.40 -1.56 29.32
CA VAL A 6 15.42 -2.45 28.74
C VAL A 6 15.65 -2.12 27.27
N SER A 7 14.61 -1.91 26.46
CA SER A 7 14.77 -1.56 25.05
C SER A 7 15.42 -0.18 24.86
N CYS A 8 15.05 0.82 25.67
CA CYS A 8 15.71 2.13 25.67
C CYS A 8 17.18 2.02 26.08
N ALA A 9 17.50 1.25 27.11
CA ALA A 9 18.86 1.02 27.56
C ALA A 9 19.69 0.32 26.46
N LEU A 10 19.16 -0.74 25.86
CA LEU A 10 19.80 -1.44 24.73
C LEU A 10 20.04 -0.50 23.54
N TRP A 11 19.05 0.32 23.18
CA TRP A 11 19.21 1.31 22.11
C TRP A 11 20.36 2.29 22.40
N HIS A 12 20.46 2.79 23.63
CA HIS A 12 21.56 3.66 24.05
C HIS A 12 22.91 2.94 24.03
N VAL A 13 22.98 1.70 24.54
CA VAL A 13 24.20 0.88 24.54
C VAL A 13 24.68 0.64 23.11
N ILE A 14 23.80 0.23 22.20
CA ILE A 14 24.13 0.03 20.78
C ILE A 14 24.63 1.33 20.14
N ARG A 15 23.94 2.44 20.40
CA ARG A 15 24.33 3.76 19.84
C ARG A 15 25.71 4.20 20.33
N LEU A 16 25.98 4.06 21.63
CA LEU A 16 27.28 4.41 22.21
C LEU A 16 28.39 3.49 21.68
N HIS A 17 28.13 2.19 21.62
CA HIS A 17 29.07 1.23 21.07
C HIS A 17 29.43 1.54 19.61
N GLN A 18 28.45 1.91 18.78
CA GLN A 18 28.71 2.35 17.41
C GLN A 18 29.58 3.61 17.36
N ILE A 19 29.26 4.63 18.17
CA ILE A 19 30.04 5.88 18.21
C ILE A 19 31.49 5.60 18.61
N ASP A 20 31.70 4.79 19.64
CA ASP A 20 33.04 4.41 20.12
C ASP A 20 33.80 3.61 19.08
N TYR A 21 33.15 2.66 18.39
CA TYR A 21 33.77 1.86 17.34
C TYR A 21 34.31 2.72 16.20
N TYR A 22 33.49 3.64 15.66
CA TYR A 22 33.91 4.53 14.58
C TYR A 22 34.98 5.52 15.02
N ARG A 23 34.89 6.04 16.27
CA ARG A 23 35.90 6.96 16.82
C ARG A 23 37.26 6.28 17.02
N ARG A 24 37.30 5.07 17.58
CA ARG A 24 38.57 4.35 17.85
C ARG A 24 39.32 3.97 16.59
N HIS A 25 38.62 3.59 15.54
CA HIS A 25 39.24 3.15 14.28
C HIS A 25 39.45 4.30 13.27
N ASN A 26 39.09 5.55 13.61
CA ASN A 26 39.09 6.69 12.68
C ASN A 26 38.35 6.41 11.37
N ILE A 27 37.27 5.60 11.42
CA ILE A 27 36.45 5.25 10.26
C ILE A 27 35.27 6.22 10.20
N SER A 28 35.00 6.80 9.03
CA SER A 28 33.82 7.63 8.81
C SER A 28 32.54 6.78 8.94
N ARG A 29 31.57 7.30 9.71
CA ARG A 29 30.28 6.63 9.86
C ARG A 29 29.53 6.67 8.52
N PRO A 30 28.99 5.54 8.03
CA PRO A 30 28.17 5.54 6.83
C PRO A 30 26.90 6.38 7.03
N SER A 31 26.34 6.86 5.92
CA SER A 31 25.09 7.62 5.94
C SER A 31 23.97 6.83 6.64
N PRO A 32 23.05 7.50 7.34
CA PRO A 32 21.96 6.84 8.06
C PRO A 32 21.16 5.91 7.13
N GLY A 33 20.97 4.66 7.54
CA GLY A 33 20.21 3.66 6.77
C GLY A 33 21.05 2.74 5.86
N ILE A 34 22.35 3.00 5.71
CA ILE A 34 23.25 2.14 4.92
C ILE A 34 23.93 1.10 5.82
N ILE A 35 23.77 -0.19 5.50
CA ILE A 35 24.41 -1.32 6.19
C ILE A 35 25.76 -1.62 5.52
N PHE A 36 25.79 -1.67 4.18
CA PHE A 36 26.99 -1.97 3.40
C PHE A 36 27.44 -0.74 2.59
N PRO A 37 28.46 0.02 3.03
CA PRO A 37 28.85 1.29 2.40
C PRO A 37 29.48 1.13 1.01
N GLU A 38 30.10 -0.01 0.73
CA GLU A 38 30.77 -0.28 -0.55
C GLU A 38 29.80 -0.50 -1.73
N MET A 39 28.52 -0.66 -1.42
CA MET A 39 27.47 -1.10 -2.33
C MET A 39 26.69 0.10 -2.87
N THR A 40 26.82 0.32 -4.17
CA THR A 40 26.05 1.28 -4.96
C THR A 40 25.20 0.54 -5.98
N ILE A 41 24.14 1.17 -6.50
CA ILE A 41 23.28 0.55 -7.52
C ILE A 41 24.06 0.14 -8.79
N ALA A 42 25.14 0.83 -9.12
CA ALA A 42 25.99 0.48 -10.25
C ALA A 42 26.61 -0.93 -10.12
N LYS A 43 26.95 -1.37 -8.90
CA LYS A 43 27.55 -2.69 -8.63
C LYS A 43 26.53 -3.82 -8.45
N MET A 44 25.23 -3.51 -8.57
CA MET A 44 24.14 -4.46 -8.39
C MET A 44 24.17 -5.60 -9.43
N ASP A 45 24.73 -5.30 -10.61
CA ASP A 45 24.60 -6.12 -11.82
C ASP A 45 25.67 -7.21 -11.92
N GLU A 46 26.65 -7.22 -11.00
CA GLU A 46 27.80 -8.13 -11.06
C GLU A 46 27.49 -9.51 -10.48
N LYS A 47 26.90 -9.55 -9.28
CA LYS A 47 26.69 -10.79 -8.50
C LYS A 47 25.37 -10.75 -7.73
N ILE A 48 24.74 -11.90 -7.55
CA ILE A 48 23.52 -12.06 -6.72
C ILE A 48 23.75 -11.56 -5.29
N LEU A 49 24.93 -11.81 -4.71
CA LEU A 49 25.25 -11.31 -3.37
C LEU A 49 25.25 -9.77 -3.30
N ASN A 50 25.72 -9.09 -4.35
CA ASN A 50 25.69 -7.63 -4.43
C ASN A 50 24.25 -7.13 -4.55
N LEU A 51 23.42 -7.82 -5.35
CA LEU A 51 21.98 -7.54 -5.40
C LEU A 51 21.33 -7.63 -4.01
N LEU A 52 21.58 -8.70 -3.26
CA LEU A 52 21.02 -8.87 -1.91
C LEU A 52 21.46 -7.76 -0.94
N LYS A 53 22.73 -7.36 -0.99
CA LYS A 53 23.25 -6.24 -0.18
C LYS A 53 22.61 -4.90 -0.60
N CYS A 54 22.42 -4.67 -1.89
CA CYS A 54 21.73 -3.47 -2.40
C CYS A 54 20.25 -3.45 -1.99
N ILE A 55 19.56 -4.59 -2.04
CA ILE A 55 18.18 -4.73 -1.53
C ILE A 55 18.16 -4.37 -0.05
N ALA A 56 19.05 -4.94 0.77
CA ALA A 56 19.10 -4.64 2.20
C ALA A 56 19.30 -3.13 2.49
N ASN A 57 20.13 -2.43 1.71
CA ASN A 57 20.38 -1.00 1.89
C ASN A 57 19.25 -0.10 1.36
N TYR A 58 18.73 -0.37 0.16
CA TYR A 58 17.96 0.62 -0.61
C TYR A 58 16.50 0.24 -0.87
N THR A 59 16.00 -0.88 -0.32
CA THR A 59 14.60 -1.30 -0.53
C THR A 59 13.62 -0.18 -0.16
N PHE A 60 13.67 0.31 1.07
CA PHE A 60 12.75 1.38 1.50
C PHE A 60 13.01 2.69 0.77
N TYR A 61 14.26 3.00 0.42
CA TYR A 61 14.59 4.18 -0.38
C TYR A 61 13.93 4.13 -1.78
N LYS A 62 13.93 2.97 -2.44
CA LYS A 62 13.38 2.81 -3.79
C LYS A 62 11.86 2.65 -3.84
N ILE A 63 11.29 1.86 -2.93
CA ILE A 63 9.87 1.47 -2.96
C ILE A 63 9.06 1.92 -1.72
N GLY A 64 9.61 2.83 -0.91
CA GLY A 64 8.99 3.27 0.34
C GLY A 64 7.64 3.96 0.17
N LEU A 65 7.44 4.71 -0.92
CA LEU A 65 6.15 5.36 -1.21
C LEU A 65 5.06 4.33 -1.51
N GLU A 66 5.39 3.35 -2.34
CA GLU A 66 4.51 2.22 -2.67
C GLU A 66 4.21 1.38 -1.42
N MET A 67 5.22 1.14 -0.56
CA MET A 67 5.00 0.49 0.75
C MET A 67 4.03 1.29 1.64
N CYS A 68 4.14 2.62 1.69
CA CYS A 68 3.22 3.45 2.49
C CYS A 68 1.77 3.30 2.02
N PHE A 69 1.54 3.25 0.70
CA PHE A 69 0.22 2.97 0.13
C PHE A 69 -0.30 1.59 0.52
N CYS A 70 0.54 0.56 0.41
CA CYS A 70 0.18 -0.80 0.81
C CYS A 70 -0.17 -0.89 2.30
N VAL A 71 0.64 -0.31 3.18
CA VAL A 71 0.39 -0.30 4.63
C VAL A 71 -0.88 0.47 4.97
N THR A 72 -1.16 1.59 4.28
CA THR A 72 -2.41 2.34 4.47
C THR A 72 -3.65 1.52 4.07
N LEU A 73 -3.57 0.76 2.98
CA LEU A 73 -4.66 -0.14 2.55
C LEU A 73 -4.84 -1.32 3.51
N VAL A 74 -3.74 -1.90 4.00
CA VAL A 74 -3.80 -2.95 5.03
C VAL A 74 -4.44 -2.38 6.31
N ALA A 75 -4.01 -1.20 6.77
CA ALA A 75 -4.61 -0.54 7.93
C ALA A 75 -6.12 -0.29 7.72
N ALA A 76 -6.49 0.19 6.54
CA ALA A 76 -7.89 0.42 6.18
C ALA A 76 -8.72 -0.87 6.17
N CYS A 77 -8.15 -1.96 5.64
CA CYS A 77 -8.78 -3.28 5.57
C CYS A 77 -8.93 -3.93 6.96
N LEU A 78 -8.04 -3.64 7.90
CA LEU A 78 -8.18 -4.14 9.26
C LEU A 78 -9.21 -3.31 10.06
N ARG A 79 -9.24 -1.97 9.90
CA ARG A 79 -10.17 -1.05 10.59
C ARG A 79 -11.60 -1.10 10.14
N VAL A 80 -11.82 -0.97 8.83
CA VAL A 80 -13.15 -1.02 8.21
C VAL A 80 -14.16 -0.06 8.89
N ASP A 81 -13.74 1.18 9.12
CA ASP A 81 -14.51 2.18 9.87
C ASP A 81 -14.34 3.60 9.26
N ALA A 82 -14.93 4.63 9.87
CA ALA A 82 -14.89 5.98 9.29
C ALA A 82 -13.47 6.53 9.07
N LEU A 83 -12.53 6.17 9.96
CA LEU A 83 -11.14 6.60 9.84
C LEU A 83 -10.42 5.87 8.70
N SER A 84 -10.76 4.61 8.42
CA SER A 84 -10.22 3.94 7.24
C SER A 84 -10.65 4.63 5.95
N VAL A 85 -11.91 5.06 5.85
CA VAL A 85 -12.41 5.85 4.70
C VAL A 85 -11.65 7.17 4.59
N LEU A 86 -11.43 7.87 5.70
CA LEU A 86 -10.64 9.10 5.73
C LEU A 86 -9.20 8.87 5.24
N TYR A 87 -8.52 7.83 5.72
CA TYR A 87 -7.15 7.51 5.28
C TYR A 87 -7.07 7.21 3.79
N LEU A 88 -8.05 6.49 3.24
CA LEU A 88 -8.13 6.25 1.80
C LEU A 88 -8.37 7.57 1.04
N LEU A 89 -9.30 8.41 1.48
CA LEU A 89 -9.51 9.72 0.84
C LEU A 89 -8.24 10.59 0.86
N LEU A 90 -7.49 10.60 1.96
CA LEU A 90 -6.20 11.27 2.04
C LEU A 90 -5.18 10.65 1.08
N MET A 91 -5.10 9.32 1.03
CA MET A 91 -4.21 8.58 0.13
C MET A 91 -4.52 8.85 -1.35
N LEU A 92 -5.79 9.04 -1.72
CA LEU A 92 -6.21 9.33 -3.11
C LEU A 92 -5.49 10.57 -3.66
N ALA A 93 -5.25 11.59 -2.82
CA ALA A 93 -4.51 12.79 -3.19
C ALA A 93 -3.03 12.52 -3.57
N PHE A 94 -2.49 11.35 -3.23
CA PHE A 94 -1.09 10.98 -3.47
C PHE A 94 -0.91 9.89 -4.54
N VAL A 95 -1.87 8.98 -4.73
CA VAL A 95 -1.71 7.78 -5.59
C VAL A 95 -1.41 8.13 -7.06
N PHE A 96 -2.02 9.20 -7.58
CA PHE A 96 -1.89 9.65 -8.97
C PHE A 96 -1.02 10.91 -9.13
N THR A 97 -0.52 11.43 -8.01
CA THR A 97 0.22 12.68 -7.97
C THR A 97 1.71 12.40 -8.20
N PRO A 98 2.42 13.24 -8.97
CA PRO A 98 3.84 13.03 -9.21
C PRO A 98 4.65 13.15 -7.91
N ARG A 99 5.75 12.41 -7.83
CA ARG A 99 6.59 12.27 -6.63
C ARG A 99 7.03 13.61 -6.05
N GLU A 100 7.34 14.59 -6.90
CA GLU A 100 7.77 15.93 -6.49
C GLU A 100 6.68 16.67 -5.71
N ILE A 101 5.43 16.59 -6.17
CA ILE A 101 4.29 17.21 -5.48
C ILE A 101 3.98 16.43 -4.20
N CYS A 102 4.06 15.09 -4.24
CA CYS A 102 3.92 14.26 -3.05
C CYS A 102 4.92 14.67 -1.96
N ALA A 103 6.19 14.90 -2.30
CA ALA A 103 7.22 15.31 -1.35
C ALA A 103 6.89 16.66 -0.68
N ARG A 104 6.27 17.60 -1.40
CA ARG A 104 5.84 18.90 -0.85
C ARG A 104 4.62 18.77 0.07
N LEU A 105 3.65 17.94 -0.31
CA LEU A 105 2.41 17.72 0.45
C LEU A 105 2.56 16.67 1.58
N TRP A 106 3.72 16.04 1.71
CA TRP A 106 3.92 14.95 2.68
C TRP A 106 3.91 15.43 4.13
N VAL A 107 4.50 16.59 4.42
CA VAL A 107 4.55 17.15 5.78
C VAL A 107 3.15 17.41 6.35
N PRO A 108 2.24 18.14 5.67
CA PRO A 108 0.90 18.35 6.22
C PRO A 108 0.14 17.02 6.38
N TYR A 109 0.32 16.06 5.47
CA TYR A 109 -0.26 14.73 5.61
C TYR A 109 0.26 13.98 6.86
N MET A 110 1.57 13.98 7.08
CA MET A 110 2.18 13.38 8.27
C MET A 110 1.69 14.05 9.55
N VAL A 111 1.64 15.39 9.60
CA VAL A 111 1.13 16.13 10.78
C VAL A 111 -0.34 15.79 11.04
N LEU A 112 -1.17 15.71 10.00
CA LEU A 112 -2.57 15.33 10.12
C LEU A 112 -2.73 13.92 10.70
N LEU A 113 -1.97 12.92 10.20
CA LEU A 113 -2.00 11.56 10.74
C LEU A 113 -1.52 11.52 12.20
N GLY A 114 -0.46 12.25 12.54
CA GLY A 114 0.02 12.36 13.91
C GLY A 114 -1.05 12.94 14.86
N PHE A 115 -1.74 13.98 14.42
CA PHE A 115 -2.88 14.55 15.16
C PHE A 115 -4.02 13.54 15.34
N LEU A 116 -4.40 12.81 14.28
CA LEU A 116 -5.44 11.79 14.35
C LEU A 116 -5.09 10.67 15.34
N ILE A 117 -3.83 10.25 15.42
CA ILE A 117 -3.38 9.26 16.42
C ILE A 117 -3.57 9.78 17.84
N VAL A 118 -3.25 11.05 18.11
CA VAL A 118 -3.46 11.66 19.43
C VAL A 118 -4.95 11.71 19.78
N VAL A 119 -5.80 12.14 18.84
CA VAL A 119 -7.25 12.19 19.02
C VAL A 119 -7.80 10.80 19.33
N GLN A 120 -7.37 9.78 18.58
CA GLN A 120 -7.78 8.40 18.83
C GLN A 120 -7.30 7.87 20.17
N TYR A 121 -6.06 8.19 20.56
CA TYR A 121 -5.54 7.79 21.87
C TYR A 121 -6.38 8.38 23.01
N VAL A 122 -6.75 9.66 22.92
CA VAL A 122 -7.67 10.30 23.87
C VAL A 122 -9.04 9.62 23.85
N ALA A 123 -9.56 9.27 22.67
CA ALA A 123 -10.81 8.53 22.54
C ALA A 123 -10.76 7.14 23.20
N CYS A 124 -9.64 6.43 23.10
CA CYS A 124 -9.43 5.12 23.75
C CYS A 124 -9.35 5.23 25.29
N ILE A 125 -8.79 6.32 25.82
CA ILE A 125 -8.82 6.60 27.27
C ILE A 125 -10.26 6.81 27.75
N GLY A 126 -11.06 7.49 26.93
CA GLY A 126 -12.43 7.85 27.24
C GLY A 126 -12.52 9.01 28.23
N PHE A 127 -13.75 9.39 28.56
CA PHE A 127 -14.03 10.44 29.53
C PHE A 127 -14.35 9.85 30.91
N PRO A 128 -14.10 10.58 32.01
CA PRO A 128 -14.62 10.22 33.32
C PRO A 128 -16.14 10.03 33.29
N SER A 129 -16.66 9.08 34.08
CA SER A 129 -18.09 8.71 34.10
C SER A 129 -19.04 9.88 34.29
N GLU A 130 -18.66 10.86 35.11
CA GLU A 130 -19.46 12.07 35.40
C GLU A 130 -19.63 12.99 34.19
N ILE A 131 -18.63 13.04 33.30
CA ILE A 131 -18.66 13.87 32.09
C ILE A 131 -19.32 13.09 30.96
N ALA A 132 -18.99 11.81 30.83
CA ALA A 132 -19.44 11.01 29.70
C ALA A 132 -20.96 10.79 29.69
N SER A 133 -21.57 10.62 30.87
CA SER A 133 -23.04 10.53 31.00
C SER A 133 -23.79 11.78 30.52
N LYS A 134 -23.10 12.92 30.39
CA LYS A 134 -23.67 14.19 29.92
C LYS A 134 -23.30 14.51 28.47
N LEU A 135 -22.62 13.61 27.76
CA LEU A 135 -22.24 13.84 26.37
C LEU A 135 -23.49 13.82 25.47
N PRO A 136 -23.62 14.77 24.53
CA PRO A 136 -24.85 14.95 23.75
C PRO A 136 -25.09 13.83 22.72
N TRP A 137 -24.08 13.00 22.46
CA TRP A 137 -24.18 11.87 21.53
C TRP A 137 -24.39 10.53 22.22
N GLU A 138 -24.45 10.45 23.55
CA GLU A 138 -24.80 9.19 24.23
C GLU A 138 -26.25 8.81 23.94
N SER A 139 -26.47 7.55 23.60
CA SER A 139 -27.80 6.98 23.37
C SER A 139 -27.83 5.51 23.78
N SER A 140 -29.03 5.06 24.15
CA SER A 140 -29.36 3.65 24.37
C SER A 140 -29.80 2.93 23.10
N ASP A 141 -29.99 3.64 21.99
CA ASP A 141 -30.44 3.04 20.72
C ASP A 141 -29.33 2.22 20.07
N GLU A 142 -29.60 0.94 19.78
CA GLU A 142 -28.60 0.03 19.20
C GLU A 142 -28.01 0.52 17.88
N GLU A 143 -28.82 1.14 17.02
CA GLU A 143 -28.35 1.70 15.75
C GLU A 143 -27.35 2.85 15.97
N ILE A 144 -27.61 3.71 16.96
CA ILE A 144 -26.71 4.83 17.31
C ILE A 144 -25.42 4.29 17.92
N ILE A 145 -25.49 3.25 18.75
CA ILE A 145 -24.30 2.59 19.31
C ILE A 145 -23.44 1.97 18.18
N ARG A 146 -24.06 1.27 17.21
CA ARG A 146 -23.34 0.73 16.04
C ARG A 146 -22.74 1.85 15.19
N LEU A 147 -23.43 2.97 15.04
CA LEU A 147 -22.93 4.15 14.33
C LEU A 147 -21.71 4.75 15.05
N GLN A 148 -21.76 4.90 16.37
CA GLN A 148 -20.63 5.36 17.18
C GLN A 148 -19.43 4.41 17.06
N GLN A 149 -19.66 3.09 17.05
CA GLN A 149 -18.63 2.08 16.83
C GLN A 149 -17.95 2.23 15.46
N TRP A 150 -18.73 2.41 14.40
CA TRP A 150 -18.21 2.63 13.05
C TRP A 150 -17.53 4.00 12.90
N LEU A 151 -18.01 5.05 13.58
CA LEU A 151 -17.32 6.34 13.65
C LEU A 151 -16.06 6.29 14.52
N SER A 152 -15.89 5.24 15.34
CA SER A 152 -14.86 5.13 16.39
C SER A 152 -14.90 6.31 17.37
N TRP A 153 -16.12 6.79 17.67
CA TRP A 153 -16.34 7.89 18.60
C TRP A 153 -16.30 7.39 20.05
N PRO A 154 -15.69 8.12 20.99
CA PRO A 154 -15.72 7.74 22.41
C PRO A 154 -17.16 7.77 22.98
N SER A 155 -17.59 6.65 23.54
CA SER A 155 -18.86 6.51 24.28
C SER A 155 -18.64 5.72 25.59
N MET A 156 -19.59 5.83 26.53
CA MET A 156 -19.67 4.97 27.71
C MET A 156 -20.06 3.53 27.36
N SER A 157 -20.95 3.36 26.38
CA SER A 157 -21.44 2.06 25.92
C SER A 157 -20.41 1.31 25.08
N TYR A 158 -19.51 2.05 24.43
CA TYR A 158 -18.47 1.49 23.57
C TYR A 158 -17.12 2.17 23.76
N LYS A 159 -16.10 1.37 24.06
CA LYS A 159 -14.70 1.83 24.09
C LYS A 159 -13.99 1.41 22.80
N PRO A 160 -13.36 2.35 22.07
CA PRO A 160 -12.54 2.02 20.92
C PRO A 160 -11.42 1.03 21.26
N GLU A 161 -11.21 0.07 20.37
CA GLU A 161 -10.23 -1.00 20.58
C GLU A 161 -8.79 -0.49 20.39
N VAL A 162 -7.92 -0.70 21.39
CA VAL A 162 -6.52 -0.21 21.37
C VAL A 162 -5.71 -0.85 20.23
N ARG A 163 -6.05 -2.08 19.81
CA ARG A 163 -5.37 -2.77 18.70
C ARG A 163 -5.48 -2.00 17.37
N LYS A 164 -6.59 -1.28 17.13
CA LYS A 164 -6.76 -0.40 15.96
C LYS A 164 -5.70 0.69 15.94
N LEU A 165 -5.46 1.31 17.09
CA LEU A 165 -4.47 2.37 17.24
C LEU A 165 -3.05 1.88 16.96
N SER A 166 -2.71 0.65 17.33
CA SER A 166 -1.40 0.04 17.04
C SER A 166 -1.16 -0.08 15.53
N VAL A 167 -2.19 -0.41 14.76
CA VAL A 167 -2.11 -0.50 13.29
C VAL A 167 -1.89 0.88 12.68
N ASP A 168 -2.62 1.89 13.15
CA ASP A 168 -2.47 3.28 12.70
C ASP A 168 -1.08 3.85 13.04
N PHE A 169 -0.54 3.49 14.21
CA PHE A 169 0.83 3.85 14.59
C PHE A 169 1.87 3.21 13.67
N LEU A 170 1.67 1.95 13.28
CA LEU A 170 2.55 1.25 12.34
C LEU A 170 2.51 1.93 10.96
N GLN A 171 1.33 2.32 10.47
CA GLN A 171 1.19 3.15 9.26
C GLN A 171 1.96 4.48 9.39
N TYR A 172 1.85 5.17 10.52
CA TYR A 172 2.54 6.43 10.75
C TYR A 172 4.07 6.29 10.74
N ILE A 173 4.63 5.19 11.26
CA ILE A 173 6.07 4.92 11.18
C ILE A 173 6.52 4.87 9.73
N PHE A 174 5.79 4.17 8.85
CA PHE A 174 6.12 4.10 7.43
C PHE A 174 6.06 5.48 6.77
N VAL A 175 5.04 6.28 7.08
CA VAL A 175 4.91 7.66 6.58
C VAL A 175 6.07 8.53 7.05
N ALA A 176 6.49 8.42 8.32
CA ALA A 176 7.62 9.15 8.88
C ALA A 176 8.97 8.70 8.28
N MET A 177 9.14 7.41 8.00
CA MET A 177 10.31 6.90 7.28
C MET A 177 10.35 7.45 5.85
N GLN A 178 9.21 7.48 5.16
CA GLN A 178 9.12 8.03 3.80
C GLN A 178 9.39 9.54 3.75
N TYR A 179 9.05 10.28 4.82
CA TYR A 179 9.45 11.68 4.96
C TYR A 179 10.98 11.84 4.95
N GLN A 180 11.72 10.95 5.64
CA GLN A 180 13.18 11.00 5.63
C GLN A 180 13.74 10.72 4.23
N VAL A 181 13.13 9.82 3.47
CA VAL A 181 13.50 9.55 2.07
C VAL A 181 13.27 10.78 1.19
N PHE A 182 12.13 11.47 1.32
CA PHE A 182 11.89 12.70 0.56
C PHE A 182 12.87 13.83 0.94
N LYS A 183 13.22 13.94 2.23
CA LYS A 183 14.23 14.91 2.68
C LYS A 183 15.61 14.60 2.10
N LEU A 184 15.94 13.32 1.97
CA LEU A 184 17.20 12.87 1.37
C LEU A 184 17.26 13.18 -0.13
N GLU A 185 16.16 12.97 -0.86
CA GLU A 185 16.05 13.26 -2.31
C GLU A 185 16.15 14.76 -2.62
N GLN A 186 15.76 15.62 -1.69
CA GLN A 186 15.83 17.08 -1.86
C GLN A 186 17.22 17.67 -1.57
N ARG A 187 18.17 16.85 -1.08
CA ARG A 187 19.53 17.32 -0.81
C ARG A 187 20.30 17.54 -2.13
N PRO A 188 21.18 18.54 -2.21
CA PRO A 188 22.01 18.74 -3.40
C PRO A 188 22.99 17.58 -3.64
N ASP A 189 23.45 16.93 -2.57
CA ASP A 189 24.36 15.79 -2.49
C ASP A 189 23.63 14.42 -2.55
N TRP A 190 22.40 14.37 -3.10
CA TRP A 190 21.62 13.12 -3.14
C TRP A 190 22.30 12.00 -3.95
N GLU A 191 23.15 12.36 -4.93
CA GLU A 191 23.89 11.40 -5.76
C GLU A 191 24.88 10.57 -4.95
N ASP A 192 25.47 11.16 -3.90
CA ASP A 192 26.46 10.52 -3.03
C ASP A 192 25.83 9.42 -2.16
N TYR A 193 24.50 9.38 -2.05
CA TYR A 193 23.81 8.33 -1.29
C TYR A 193 23.92 6.94 -1.95
N GLY A 194 24.32 6.85 -3.23
CA GLY A 194 24.55 5.57 -3.92
C GLY A 194 23.28 4.79 -4.32
N GLY A 195 22.11 5.25 -3.84
CA GLY A 195 20.78 4.71 -4.15
C GLY A 195 20.18 5.18 -5.48
N GLY A 196 20.85 6.05 -6.24
CA GLY A 196 20.41 6.53 -7.56
C GLY A 196 19.07 7.30 -7.56
N SER A 197 18.67 7.77 -8.75
CA SER A 197 17.48 8.62 -8.90
C SER A 197 16.18 7.82 -8.68
N ASN A 198 15.20 8.46 -8.04
CA ASN A 198 13.84 7.92 -7.82
C ASN A 198 12.79 8.55 -8.73
N ASN A 199 13.21 9.39 -9.68
CA ASN A 199 12.30 10.00 -10.64
C ASN A 199 11.81 8.96 -11.64
N PRO A 200 10.50 8.90 -11.93
CA PRO A 200 9.94 7.92 -12.85
C PRO A 200 10.40 8.20 -14.29
N ILE A 201 10.93 7.18 -14.97
CA ILE A 201 11.40 7.32 -16.35
C ILE A 201 10.20 7.12 -17.31
N LEU A 202 9.61 8.23 -17.75
CA LEU A 202 8.45 8.25 -18.65
C LEU A 202 8.81 8.37 -20.14
N SER A 203 10.07 8.72 -20.44
CA SER A 203 10.60 8.69 -21.79
C SER A 203 10.88 7.25 -22.24
N ASN A 204 10.95 7.03 -23.55
CA ASN A 204 11.39 5.76 -24.14
C ASN A 204 12.84 5.89 -24.64
N PRO A 205 13.86 6.02 -23.78
CA PRO A 205 15.22 5.99 -24.28
C PRO A 205 15.50 4.59 -24.84
N LEU A 206 16.44 4.50 -25.78
CA LEU A 206 16.99 3.22 -26.25
C LEU A 206 17.96 2.67 -25.20
N PRO A 207 18.12 1.33 -25.07
CA PRO A 207 19.17 0.74 -24.23
C PRO A 207 20.52 1.40 -24.48
N ARG A 208 21.26 1.71 -23.41
CA ARG A 208 22.63 2.19 -23.56
C ARG A 208 23.56 1.00 -23.87
N PRO A 209 24.67 1.20 -24.59
CA PRO A 209 25.66 0.15 -24.82
C PRO A 209 26.26 -0.43 -23.54
N GLU A 210 26.25 0.36 -22.46
CA GLU A 210 26.77 0.00 -21.14
C GLU A 210 25.78 -0.85 -20.31
N ASP A 211 24.50 -0.89 -20.71
CA ASP A 211 23.50 -1.66 -19.97
C ASP A 211 23.68 -3.16 -20.27
N ARG A 212 23.71 -3.98 -19.22
CA ARG A 212 23.82 -5.44 -19.35
C ARG A 212 22.53 -6.01 -19.96
N ASP A 213 22.64 -6.64 -21.13
CA ASP A 213 21.51 -7.33 -21.76
C ASP A 213 21.17 -8.61 -20.98
N PHE A 214 20.07 -8.57 -20.25
CA PHE A 214 19.58 -9.71 -19.46
C PHE A 214 18.49 -10.52 -20.18
N ILE A 215 18.13 -10.17 -21.42
CA ILE A 215 17.05 -10.82 -22.17
C ILE A 215 17.61 -11.73 -23.25
N SER A 216 18.48 -11.21 -24.12
CA SER A 216 19.05 -11.98 -25.24
C SER A 216 20.16 -12.93 -24.78
N THR A 217 21.07 -12.44 -23.94
CA THR A 217 22.27 -13.18 -23.52
C THR A 217 22.17 -13.51 -22.03
N LYS A 218 21.49 -14.62 -21.70
CA LYS A 218 21.29 -15.07 -20.32
C LYS A 218 22.51 -15.82 -19.80
N GLU A 219 23.54 -15.09 -19.38
CA GLU A 219 24.80 -15.70 -18.92
C GLU A 219 24.82 -15.97 -17.40
N SER A 220 24.08 -15.19 -16.60
CA SER A 220 24.06 -15.31 -15.15
C SER A 220 22.69 -15.71 -14.59
N TYR A 221 22.66 -16.38 -13.44
CA TYR A 221 21.44 -16.60 -12.65
C TYR A 221 20.72 -15.27 -12.30
N LEU A 222 21.47 -14.18 -12.17
CA LEU A 222 20.92 -12.83 -11.99
C LEU A 222 20.06 -12.40 -13.19
N ASP A 223 20.48 -12.74 -14.40
CA ASP A 223 19.80 -12.37 -15.64
C ASP A 223 18.49 -13.17 -15.79
N TYR A 224 18.51 -14.46 -15.42
CA TYR A 224 17.28 -15.27 -15.33
C TYR A 224 16.27 -14.69 -14.32
N LEU A 225 16.74 -14.29 -13.14
CA LEU A 225 15.89 -13.68 -12.11
C LEU A 225 15.29 -12.35 -12.61
N ARG A 226 16.10 -11.50 -13.24
CA ARG A 226 15.63 -10.23 -13.83
C ARG A 226 14.62 -10.45 -14.93
N HIS A 227 14.89 -11.38 -15.85
CA HIS A 227 13.94 -11.72 -16.89
C HIS A 227 12.62 -12.21 -16.29
N GLY A 228 12.67 -13.08 -15.26
CA GLY A 228 11.52 -13.48 -14.48
C GLY A 228 10.71 -12.29 -13.94
N ILE A 229 11.38 -11.38 -13.23
CA ILE A 229 10.72 -10.24 -12.58
C ILE A 229 10.20 -9.20 -13.58
N PHE A 230 10.98 -8.81 -14.60
CA PHE A 230 10.61 -7.70 -15.49
C PHE A 230 9.68 -8.11 -16.63
N TYR A 231 9.80 -9.34 -17.15
CA TYR A 231 8.97 -9.82 -18.26
C TYR A 231 7.67 -10.49 -17.78
N TRP A 232 7.75 -11.40 -16.80
CA TRP A 232 6.59 -12.20 -16.40
C TRP A 232 5.66 -11.51 -15.39
N SER A 233 6.14 -10.48 -14.69
CA SER A 233 5.34 -9.73 -13.70
C SER A 233 4.06 -9.12 -14.28
N TYR A 234 4.07 -8.71 -15.56
CA TYR A 234 2.88 -8.21 -16.24
C TYR A 234 1.77 -9.26 -16.31
N TRP A 235 2.11 -10.46 -16.79
CA TRP A 235 1.17 -11.57 -16.95
C TRP A 235 0.67 -12.07 -15.60
N LEU A 236 1.57 -12.14 -14.61
CA LEU A 236 1.21 -12.46 -13.23
C LEU A 236 0.22 -11.44 -12.65
N SER A 237 0.47 -10.14 -12.87
CA SER A 237 -0.42 -9.08 -12.41
C SER A 237 -1.81 -9.19 -13.01
N LEU A 238 -1.90 -9.43 -14.32
CA LEU A 238 -3.19 -9.65 -14.99
C LEU A 238 -3.91 -10.91 -14.49
N ALA A 239 -3.18 -12.00 -14.24
CA ALA A 239 -3.76 -13.22 -13.70
C ALA A 239 -4.35 -13.00 -12.30
N ILE A 240 -3.71 -12.19 -11.46
CA ILE A 240 -4.21 -11.85 -10.12
C ILE A 240 -5.44 -10.93 -10.20
N VAL A 241 -5.45 -9.97 -11.12
CA VAL A 241 -6.63 -9.13 -11.40
C VAL A 241 -7.81 -9.99 -11.85
N LEU A 242 -7.58 -10.96 -12.75
CA LEU A 242 -8.59 -11.91 -13.20
C LEU A 242 -9.10 -12.78 -12.04
N ALA A 243 -8.20 -13.34 -11.24
CA ALA A 243 -8.56 -14.16 -10.08
C ALA A 243 -9.43 -13.39 -9.08
N THR A 244 -9.10 -12.11 -8.84
CA THR A 244 -9.91 -11.21 -7.99
C THR A 244 -11.30 -10.98 -8.57
N GLY A 245 -11.42 -10.87 -9.90
CA GLY A 245 -12.70 -10.72 -10.59
C GLY A 245 -13.58 -11.97 -10.60
N VAL A 246 -12.99 -13.17 -10.59
CA VAL A 246 -13.75 -14.44 -10.63
C VAL A 246 -14.10 -14.97 -9.23
N SER A 247 -13.39 -14.54 -8.19
CA SER A 247 -13.53 -15.10 -6.84
C SER A 247 -14.89 -14.83 -6.18
N TRP A 248 -15.57 -13.74 -6.54
CA TRP A 248 -16.83 -13.33 -5.90
C TRP A 248 -17.83 -12.80 -6.93
N ILE A 249 -19.12 -12.94 -6.64
CA ILE A 249 -20.21 -12.49 -7.50
C ILE A 249 -20.69 -11.13 -7.00
N THR A 250 -19.98 -10.06 -7.37
CA THR A 250 -20.36 -8.67 -7.04
C THR A 250 -20.21 -7.76 -8.25
N LEU A 251 -20.89 -6.61 -8.23
CA LEU A 251 -20.73 -5.59 -9.28
C LEU A 251 -19.26 -5.16 -9.43
N PHE A 252 -18.52 -5.08 -8.33
CA PHE A 252 -17.09 -4.74 -8.34
C PHE A 252 -16.23 -5.80 -9.02
N CYS A 253 -16.57 -7.08 -8.86
CA CYS A 253 -15.89 -8.19 -9.51
C CYS A 253 -16.10 -8.19 -11.04
N LEU A 254 -17.30 -7.83 -11.50
CA LEU A 254 -17.59 -7.69 -12.92
C LEU A 254 -16.68 -6.65 -13.60
N GLY A 255 -16.40 -5.51 -12.96
CA GLY A 255 -15.46 -4.53 -13.54
C GLY A 255 -14.01 -5.04 -13.58
N TYR A 256 -13.55 -5.85 -12.61
CA TYR A 256 -12.25 -6.52 -12.69
C TYR A 256 -12.17 -7.49 -13.87
N MET A 257 -13.23 -8.27 -14.10
CA MET A 257 -13.31 -9.18 -15.24
C MET A 257 -13.23 -8.42 -16.57
N ILE A 258 -14.03 -7.36 -16.73
CA ILE A 258 -14.03 -6.53 -17.95
C ILE A 258 -12.64 -5.95 -18.20
N LEU A 259 -12.03 -5.33 -17.19
CA LEU A 259 -10.67 -4.78 -17.31
C LEU A 259 -9.68 -5.88 -17.67
N SER A 260 -9.69 -7.02 -16.97
CA SER A 260 -8.80 -8.13 -17.26
C SER A 260 -8.92 -8.61 -18.71
N PHE A 261 -10.13 -8.77 -19.23
CA PHE A 261 -10.34 -9.19 -20.62
C PHE A 261 -9.85 -8.16 -21.62
N ILE A 262 -10.05 -6.86 -21.36
CA ILE A 262 -9.53 -5.79 -22.22
C ILE A 262 -7.99 -5.85 -22.30
N TYR A 263 -7.30 -6.01 -21.16
CA TYR A 263 -5.83 -6.08 -21.13
C TYR A 263 -5.28 -7.38 -21.69
N LEU A 264 -5.94 -8.51 -21.46
CA LEU A 264 -5.58 -9.79 -22.07
C LEU A 264 -5.77 -9.77 -23.58
N TRP A 265 -6.85 -9.15 -24.07
CA TRP A 265 -7.11 -8.96 -25.50
C TRP A 265 -6.05 -8.07 -26.16
N MET A 266 -5.69 -6.94 -25.54
CA MET A 266 -4.61 -6.10 -26.04
C MET A 266 -3.24 -6.78 -25.93
N GLY A 267 -3.04 -7.65 -24.93
CA GLY A 267 -1.86 -8.50 -24.77
C GLY A 267 -0.56 -7.71 -24.68
N GLN A 268 0.44 -8.13 -25.49
CA GLN A 268 1.76 -7.49 -25.54
C GLN A 268 1.73 -6.08 -26.15
N ASN A 269 0.71 -5.74 -26.93
CA ASN A 269 0.59 -4.41 -27.54
C ASN A 269 0.51 -3.30 -26.50
N VAL A 270 0.04 -3.60 -25.28
CA VAL A 270 0.04 -2.66 -24.16
C VAL A 270 1.47 -2.32 -23.75
N MET A 271 2.34 -3.32 -23.58
CA MET A 271 3.72 -3.14 -23.15
C MET A 271 4.58 -2.39 -24.18
N MET A 272 4.22 -2.49 -25.46
CA MET A 272 4.90 -1.76 -26.55
C MET A 272 4.48 -0.29 -26.67
N ARG A 273 3.43 0.16 -25.97
CA ARG A 273 3.02 1.57 -25.99
C ARG A 273 4.12 2.46 -25.42
N LYS A 274 4.05 3.77 -25.75
CA LYS A 274 4.89 4.77 -25.09
C LYS A 274 4.74 4.68 -23.58
N ARG A 275 5.83 4.75 -22.82
CA ARG A 275 5.82 4.57 -21.35
C ARG A 275 4.80 5.46 -20.64
N ALA A 276 4.69 6.73 -21.02
CA ALA A 276 3.67 7.63 -20.49
C ALA A 276 2.23 7.08 -20.67
N ASN A 277 1.91 6.57 -21.87
CA ASN A 277 0.59 6.00 -22.17
C ASN A 277 0.38 4.64 -21.49
N LEU A 278 1.44 3.83 -21.36
CA LEU A 278 1.42 2.56 -20.62
C LEU A 278 1.09 2.81 -19.15
N VAL A 279 1.80 3.74 -18.51
CA VAL A 279 1.58 4.10 -17.10
C VAL A 279 0.19 4.74 -16.92
N ALA A 280 -0.23 5.63 -17.82
CA ALA A 280 -1.56 6.24 -17.78
C ALA A 280 -2.67 5.19 -17.91
N SER A 281 -2.50 4.23 -18.82
CA SER A 281 -3.42 3.09 -18.95
C SER A 281 -3.42 2.25 -17.68
N TRP A 282 -2.26 1.87 -17.14
CA TRP A 282 -2.17 1.07 -15.92
C TRP A 282 -2.75 1.76 -14.68
N ASN A 283 -2.66 3.10 -14.62
CA ASN A 283 -3.30 3.90 -13.58
C ASN A 283 -4.83 3.76 -13.59
N VAL A 284 -5.46 3.38 -14.71
CA VAL A 284 -6.90 3.07 -14.75
C VAL A 284 -7.22 1.84 -13.91
N ILE A 285 -6.42 0.76 -14.01
CA ILE A 285 -6.60 -0.44 -13.17
C ILE A 285 -6.38 -0.08 -11.70
N ILE A 286 -5.30 0.64 -11.38
CA ILE A 286 -5.01 1.08 -10.01
C ILE A 286 -6.14 1.93 -9.45
N GLY A 287 -6.69 2.86 -10.24
CA GLY A 287 -7.83 3.70 -9.85
C GLY A 287 -9.08 2.89 -9.63
N TYR A 288 -9.37 1.92 -10.50
CA TYR A 288 -10.50 1.02 -10.32
C TYR A 288 -10.38 0.23 -9.01
N THR A 289 -9.26 -0.47 -8.79
CA THR A 289 -9.01 -1.23 -7.55
C THR A 289 -9.11 -0.34 -6.31
N PHE A 290 -8.52 0.85 -6.36
CA PHE A 290 -8.57 1.79 -5.25
C PHE A 290 -9.99 2.26 -4.94
N CYS A 291 -10.77 2.61 -5.97
CA CYS A 291 -12.17 3.01 -5.82
C CYS A 291 -13.03 1.85 -5.30
N VAL A 292 -12.78 0.61 -5.72
CA VAL A 292 -13.46 -0.58 -5.18
C VAL A 292 -13.19 -0.73 -3.69
N ILE A 293 -11.93 -0.61 -3.25
CA ILE A 293 -11.55 -0.70 -1.83
C ILE A 293 -12.22 0.43 -1.02
N LEU A 294 -12.16 1.66 -1.52
CA LEU A 294 -12.80 2.82 -0.90
C LEU A 294 -14.33 2.62 -0.78
N ALA A 295 -14.98 2.18 -1.86
CA ALA A 295 -16.41 1.92 -1.88
C ALA A 295 -16.78 0.80 -0.91
N LYS A 296 -16.03 -0.31 -0.89
CA LYS A 296 -16.24 -1.42 0.05
C LYS A 296 -16.06 -0.97 1.50
N CYS A 297 -15.06 -0.16 1.82
CA CYS A 297 -14.89 0.41 3.17
C CYS A 297 -16.05 1.35 3.53
N ALA A 298 -16.53 2.18 2.61
CA ALA A 298 -17.65 3.09 2.86
C ALA A 298 -18.99 2.33 3.04
N LEU A 299 -19.21 1.27 2.24
CA LEU A 299 -20.40 0.42 2.31
C LEU A 299 -20.50 -0.38 3.61
N GLN A 300 -19.44 -0.44 4.42
CA GLN A 300 -19.48 -1.08 5.73
C GLN A 300 -20.36 -0.33 6.72
N LEU A 301 -20.58 0.97 6.50
CA LEU A 301 -21.64 1.71 7.19
C LEU A 301 -23.01 1.07 6.96
N MET A 302 -23.31 0.70 5.70
CA MET A 302 -24.57 0.06 5.33
C MET A 302 -24.70 -1.34 5.97
N GLY A 303 -23.62 -2.12 5.99
CA GLY A 303 -23.61 -3.50 6.50
C GLY A 303 -23.51 -3.65 8.02
N CYS A 304 -22.77 -2.78 8.72
CA CYS A 304 -22.57 -2.89 10.17
C CYS A 304 -23.56 -2.05 10.99
N VAL A 305 -23.99 -0.90 10.47
CA VAL A 305 -24.86 0.04 11.20
C VAL A 305 -26.31 -0.15 10.80
N TYR A 306 -26.60 -0.02 9.51
CA TYR A 306 -27.97 0.04 9.01
C TYR A 306 -28.55 -1.31 8.55
N ALA A 307 -27.91 -2.42 8.88
CA ALA A 307 -28.31 -3.75 8.40
C ALA A 307 -29.80 -4.05 8.60
N ASN A 308 -30.29 -3.83 9.82
CA ASN A 308 -31.68 -4.12 10.21
C ASN A 308 -32.69 -3.33 9.37
N ARG A 309 -32.35 -2.08 9.01
CA ARG A 309 -33.21 -1.22 8.19
C ARG A 309 -33.34 -1.74 6.76
N PHE A 310 -32.24 -2.17 6.16
CA PHE A 310 -32.25 -2.71 4.78
C PHE A 310 -32.93 -4.07 4.68
N VAL A 311 -32.75 -4.92 5.69
CA VAL A 311 -33.45 -6.21 5.80
C VAL A 311 -34.96 -5.98 5.99
N GLY A 312 -35.35 -5.08 6.89
CA GLY A 312 -36.76 -4.73 7.13
C GLY A 312 -37.49 -4.16 5.91
N HIS A 313 -36.79 -3.42 5.05
CA HIS A 313 -37.33 -2.87 3.80
C HIS A 313 -37.22 -3.84 2.59
N ARG A 314 -36.90 -5.13 2.78
CA ARG A 314 -36.74 -6.13 1.71
C ARG A 314 -35.73 -5.73 0.62
N SER A 315 -34.74 -4.91 0.96
CA SER A 315 -33.72 -4.42 0.02
C SER A 315 -32.46 -5.30 -0.01
N CYS A 316 -32.62 -6.60 0.27
CA CYS A 316 -31.53 -7.58 0.29
C CYS A 316 -30.76 -7.68 -1.03
N TRP A 317 -31.44 -7.47 -2.16
CA TRP A 317 -30.82 -7.47 -3.48
C TRP A 317 -29.67 -6.45 -3.59
N LEU A 318 -29.77 -5.30 -2.90
CA LEU A 318 -28.76 -4.25 -2.91
C LEU A 318 -27.51 -4.67 -2.13
N MET A 319 -27.70 -5.32 -0.98
CA MET A 319 -26.60 -5.88 -0.20
C MET A 319 -25.88 -7.00 -0.95
N GLN A 320 -26.63 -7.86 -1.63
CA GLN A 320 -26.07 -8.94 -2.46
C GLN A 320 -25.32 -8.39 -3.68
N LEU A 321 -25.87 -7.41 -4.39
CA LEU A 321 -25.24 -6.80 -5.57
C LEU A 321 -23.84 -6.22 -5.27
N PHE A 322 -23.70 -5.58 -4.11
CA PHE A 322 -22.45 -4.97 -3.67
C PHE A 322 -21.59 -5.89 -2.77
N GLY A 323 -22.07 -7.08 -2.41
CA GLY A 323 -21.37 -8.01 -1.52
C GLY A 323 -21.13 -7.45 -0.12
N VAL A 324 -22.11 -6.73 0.43
CA VAL A 324 -21.95 -5.97 1.68
C VAL A 324 -22.23 -6.87 2.87
N THR A 325 -21.19 -7.13 3.65
CA THR A 325 -21.24 -7.89 4.89
C THR A 325 -20.44 -7.15 5.95
N CYS A 326 -20.95 -7.10 7.18
CA CYS A 326 -20.21 -6.45 8.26
C CYS A 326 -18.94 -7.27 8.54
N MET A 327 -17.78 -6.68 8.28
CA MET A 327 -16.50 -7.33 8.49
C MET A 327 -15.90 -6.89 9.82
N ASN A 328 -15.47 -7.87 10.60
CA ASN A 328 -14.58 -7.64 11.72
C ASN A 328 -13.39 -8.60 11.63
N PRO A 329 -12.43 -8.32 10.72
CA PRO A 329 -11.40 -9.27 10.33
C PRO A 329 -10.49 -9.72 11.48
N VAL A 330 -10.44 -8.95 12.56
CA VAL A 330 -9.51 -9.19 13.68
C VAL A 330 -10.25 -9.31 15.01
N GLY A 331 -11.58 -9.48 15.00
CA GLY A 331 -12.35 -9.69 16.23
C GLY A 331 -12.24 -8.52 17.21
N TRP A 332 -12.20 -7.28 16.71
CA TRP A 332 -11.99 -6.08 17.51
C TRP A 332 -13.22 -5.68 18.33
N ASN A 333 -14.43 -5.83 17.78
CA ASN A 333 -15.68 -5.62 18.51
C ASN A 333 -16.67 -6.78 18.27
N SER A 334 -17.51 -7.10 19.24
CA SER A 334 -18.67 -7.96 19.03
C SER A 334 -19.74 -7.20 18.26
N TYR A 335 -19.61 -7.09 16.93
CA TYR A 335 -20.75 -6.74 16.11
C TYR A 335 -21.75 -7.88 16.24
N VAL A 336 -22.96 -7.58 16.69
CA VAL A 336 -24.05 -8.54 16.69
C VAL A 336 -24.25 -8.99 15.25
N ALA A 337 -23.98 -10.27 14.97
CA ALA A 337 -24.24 -10.86 13.67
C ALA A 337 -25.72 -10.61 13.33
N ILE A 338 -26.00 -10.25 12.07
CA ILE A 338 -27.37 -10.17 11.58
C ILE A 338 -28.01 -11.53 11.89
N ASP A 339 -29.15 -11.51 12.57
CA ASP A 339 -29.88 -12.71 12.95
C ASP A 339 -30.08 -13.57 11.69
N GLN A 340 -29.52 -14.78 11.70
CA GLN A 340 -29.42 -15.63 10.50
C GLN A 340 -30.79 -16.10 9.99
N ASP A 341 -31.86 -15.84 10.74
CA ASP A 341 -33.23 -16.22 10.42
C ASP A 341 -33.94 -15.32 9.40
N VAL A 342 -33.29 -14.27 8.86
CA VAL A 342 -33.90 -13.39 7.85
C VAL A 342 -33.19 -13.47 6.49
N GLY A 343 -33.34 -14.61 5.79
CA GLY A 343 -33.43 -14.75 4.32
C GLY A 343 -32.40 -14.07 3.39
N CYS A 344 -31.29 -13.55 3.89
CA CYS A 344 -30.33 -12.74 3.13
C CYS A 344 -28.97 -13.45 3.14
N GLU A 345 -28.74 -14.34 2.17
CA GLU A 345 -27.42 -14.96 2.00
C GLU A 345 -26.38 -13.88 1.68
N THR A 346 -25.40 -13.75 2.57
CA THR A 346 -24.36 -12.74 2.51
C THR A 346 -23.12 -13.32 1.87
N VAL A 347 -22.70 -12.75 0.73
CA VAL A 347 -21.45 -13.13 0.05
C VAL A 347 -20.30 -12.39 0.69
N SER A 348 -19.18 -13.06 0.97
CA SER A 348 -18.00 -12.39 1.55
C SER A 348 -17.56 -11.20 0.69
N ASN A 349 -17.30 -10.07 1.35
CA ASN A 349 -16.91 -8.82 0.70
C ASN A 349 -15.53 -8.90 0.01
N GLY A 350 -14.72 -9.94 0.26
CA GLY A 350 -13.47 -10.18 -0.48
C GLY A 350 -12.39 -9.10 -0.34
N LEU A 351 -12.54 -8.15 0.59
CA LEU A 351 -11.70 -6.95 0.71
C LEU A 351 -10.19 -7.26 0.80
N HIS A 352 -9.81 -8.33 1.50
CA HIS A 352 -8.41 -8.75 1.61
C HIS A 352 -7.79 -9.10 0.24
N TRP A 353 -8.56 -9.71 -0.67
CA TRP A 353 -8.10 -10.03 -2.02
C TRP A 353 -7.92 -8.77 -2.86
N ASP A 354 -8.77 -7.76 -2.69
CA ASP A 354 -8.59 -6.46 -3.36
C ASP A 354 -7.29 -5.78 -2.92
N VAL A 355 -6.92 -5.87 -1.63
CA VAL A 355 -5.65 -5.35 -1.11
C VAL A 355 -4.46 -6.09 -1.71
N VAL A 356 -4.50 -7.43 -1.78
CA VAL A 356 -3.45 -8.23 -2.43
C VAL A 356 -3.30 -7.85 -3.90
N CYS A 357 -4.44 -7.69 -4.60
CA CYS A 357 -4.46 -7.23 -5.98
C CYS A 357 -3.80 -5.85 -6.11
N PHE A 358 -4.15 -4.89 -5.25
CA PHE A 358 -3.55 -3.55 -5.24
C PHE A 358 -2.03 -3.58 -5.06
N ILE A 359 -1.54 -4.40 -4.12
CA ILE A 359 -0.10 -4.54 -3.86
C ILE A 359 0.63 -4.98 -5.13
N VAL A 360 0.10 -5.95 -5.86
CA VAL A 360 0.74 -6.45 -7.08
C VAL A 360 0.73 -5.39 -8.18
N ILE A 361 -0.41 -4.74 -8.43
CA ILE A 361 -0.52 -3.74 -9.50
C ILE A 361 0.32 -2.46 -9.23
N ILE A 362 0.49 -2.05 -7.96
CA ILE A 362 1.31 -0.89 -7.62
C ILE A 362 2.80 -1.20 -7.83
N PHE A 363 3.23 -2.42 -7.50
CA PHE A 363 4.58 -2.89 -7.83
C PHE A 363 4.79 -2.99 -9.34
N GLN A 364 3.80 -3.46 -10.10
CA GLN A 364 3.89 -3.48 -11.56
C GLN A 364 4.07 -2.07 -12.16
N ARG A 365 3.38 -1.06 -11.63
CA ARG A 365 3.59 0.33 -12.05
C ARG A 365 5.04 0.76 -11.85
N LYS A 366 5.65 0.39 -10.71
CA LYS A 366 7.05 0.69 -10.42
C LYS A 366 7.99 0.03 -11.42
N ILE A 367 7.72 -1.23 -11.78
CA ILE A 367 8.46 -1.97 -12.80
C ILE A 367 8.43 -1.23 -14.14
N PHE A 368 7.27 -0.75 -14.59
CA PHE A 368 7.15 0.01 -15.85
C PHE A 368 7.96 1.32 -15.88
N THR A 369 8.16 1.95 -14.71
CA THR A 369 8.95 3.20 -14.60
C THR A 369 10.45 2.96 -14.37
N SER A 370 10.87 1.71 -14.26
CA SER A 370 12.28 1.33 -14.02
C SER A 370 13.12 1.40 -15.31
N ASP A 371 14.43 1.58 -15.15
CA ASP A 371 15.37 1.60 -16.28
C ASP A 371 15.47 0.22 -16.96
N SER A 372 15.48 -0.87 -16.17
CA SER A 372 15.57 -2.24 -16.70
C SER A 372 14.41 -2.61 -17.63
N PHE A 373 13.24 -1.98 -17.48
CA PHE A 373 12.09 -2.22 -18.37
C PHE A 373 12.35 -1.75 -19.82
N ARG A 374 13.34 -0.87 -20.02
CA ARG A 374 13.80 -0.46 -21.37
C ARG A 374 14.17 -1.63 -22.25
N GLN A 375 14.92 -2.58 -21.68
CA GLN A 375 15.42 -3.74 -22.41
C GLN A 375 14.26 -4.63 -22.86
N VAL A 376 13.25 -4.79 -22.00
CA VAL A 376 12.03 -5.56 -22.31
C VAL A 376 11.26 -4.94 -23.48
N VAL A 377 11.05 -3.63 -23.45
CA VAL A 377 10.36 -2.93 -24.54
C VAL A 377 11.15 -3.01 -25.84
N PHE A 378 12.48 -2.91 -25.78
CA PHE A 378 13.33 -3.03 -26.96
C PHE A 378 13.20 -4.42 -27.59
N ASP A 379 13.33 -5.49 -26.79
CA ASP A 379 13.22 -6.87 -27.27
C ASP A 379 11.84 -7.17 -27.88
N LEU A 380 10.75 -6.75 -27.22
CA LEU A 380 9.40 -6.90 -27.75
C LEU A 380 9.20 -6.19 -29.10
N ASN A 381 9.76 -4.99 -29.26
CA ASN A 381 9.71 -4.28 -30.53
C ASN A 381 10.49 -5.02 -31.62
N VAL A 382 11.65 -5.58 -31.29
CA VAL A 382 12.44 -6.39 -32.22
C VAL A 382 11.69 -7.65 -32.64
N GLN A 383 11.10 -8.39 -31.69
CA GLN A 383 10.26 -9.56 -31.97
C GLN A 383 9.07 -9.22 -32.88
N SER A 384 8.39 -8.09 -32.64
CA SER A 384 7.28 -7.64 -33.48
C SER A 384 7.68 -7.37 -34.93
N ARG A 385 8.90 -6.84 -35.16
CA ARG A 385 9.43 -6.60 -36.51
C ARG A 385 9.79 -7.91 -37.21
N PHE A 386 10.32 -8.89 -36.47
CA PHE A 386 10.57 -10.21 -37.02
C PHE A 386 9.29 -10.95 -37.40
N ALA A 387 8.19 -10.79 -36.65
CA ALA A 387 6.91 -11.38 -37.03
C ALA A 387 6.29 -10.78 -38.31
N SER A 388 6.73 -9.58 -38.72
CA SER A 388 6.28 -8.94 -39.96
C SER A 388 7.11 -9.29 -41.21
N ARG A 389 8.28 -9.92 -41.01
CA ARG A 389 9.14 -10.46 -42.06
C ARG A 389 8.82 -11.93 -42.27
#